data_AF-A0AAE3QQW8-F1
#
_entry.id   AF-A0AAE3QQW8-F1
#
_cell.length_a   1.000
_cell.length_b   1.000
_cell.length_c   1.000
_cell.angle_alpha   90.00
_cell.angle_beta   90.00
_cell.angle_gamma   90.00
#
_symmetry.space_group_name_H-M   'P 1'
#
loop_
_entity.id
_entity.type
_entity.pdbx_description
1 polymer ?
#
loop_
_entity_poly.entity_id
_entity_poly.type
_entity_poly.pdbx_seq_one_letter_code
_entity_poly.pdbx_strand_id
1 'polypeptide(L)'
;MCSSTNLFSPSVVGLKIGIIIFITFYATSCLQDNASKKKFAAKLYQAKICTANNYNKLKEDINYARINNPIDFLNYCDHSLIITLDNYPDQPESYLEKIHKTTSSLLRELSFTDFKFKIVLDSAISDSSFQAYNVITSLKSHGRIYQHRSYINTTDNTANKETIRLGKIDEQEYYKIFNKILSDIQSPFRLHLVKNYIGNVADYNKFGIIMLTKEQADLVHDNGASFDLSYESFKNSLTSEKIDSAIAEYQKIGLLSHLTDKQIAQAKENVAQQENQILNQVLHCFPNLIYTFDTELNNLKNPNEEILIELARISRGAFIPSDIVDTFDKPINTKARISFSINGKLYTTEINANDDWIDPAFFKLINQAVTENISSGEFYELYGDGQDIGFIFLTKKQANYLYLNKLLVFSDQWQSAEE
;
A
#
# COMPACT_ATOMS: atom_id res chain seq x y z
N MET A 1 -32.31 -29.26 -3.63
CA MET A 1 -32.15 -27.94 -2.98
C MET A 1 -31.25 -27.14 -3.89
N CYS A 2 -31.86 -26.21 -4.63
CA CYS A 2 -31.32 -25.65 -5.87
C CYS A 2 -30.16 -24.68 -5.61
N SER A 3 -28.99 -24.97 -6.19
CA SER A 3 -27.92 -24.00 -6.40
C SER A 3 -28.16 -23.26 -7.72
N SER A 4 -28.49 -21.98 -7.65
CA SER A 4 -28.47 -21.08 -8.80
C SER A 4 -27.22 -20.22 -8.72
N THR A 5 -26.22 -20.56 -9.53
CA THR A 5 -25.13 -19.68 -9.93
C THR A 5 -25.69 -18.56 -10.80
N ASN A 6 -25.76 -17.34 -10.26
CA ASN A 6 -25.98 -16.13 -11.04
C ASN A 6 -24.67 -15.34 -11.11
N LEU A 7 -24.08 -15.38 -12.31
CA LEU A 7 -23.04 -14.46 -12.77
C LEU A 7 -23.61 -13.04 -12.76
N PHE A 8 -23.06 -12.17 -11.90
CA PHE A 8 -23.34 -10.75 -11.95
C PHE A 8 -22.54 -10.12 -13.11
N SER A 9 -23.29 -9.58 -14.08
CA SER A 9 -22.83 -8.65 -15.10
C SER A 9 -22.68 -7.26 -14.46
N PRO A 10 -21.53 -6.57 -14.61
CA PRO A 10 -21.44 -5.15 -14.25
C PRO A 10 -22.36 -4.31 -15.15
N SER A 11 -22.83 -3.17 -14.65
CA SER A 11 -23.57 -2.21 -15.45
C SER A 11 -22.70 -1.71 -16.61
N VAL A 12 -23.21 -1.91 -17.83
CA VAL A 12 -22.47 -1.85 -19.10
C VAL A 12 -21.98 -0.44 -19.48
N VAL A 13 -22.38 0.61 -18.76
CA VAL A 13 -22.14 2.01 -19.16
C VAL A 13 -20.97 2.65 -18.41
N GLY A 14 -20.81 2.40 -17.11
CA GLY A 14 -19.68 2.91 -16.31
C GLY A 14 -18.38 2.15 -16.59
N LEU A 15 -18.46 0.82 -16.70
CA LEU A 15 -17.32 -0.04 -17.02
C LEU A 15 -16.76 0.25 -18.42
N LYS A 16 -17.62 0.64 -19.38
CA LYS A 16 -17.19 0.99 -20.74
C LYS A 16 -16.35 2.25 -20.78
N ILE A 17 -16.64 3.29 -19.99
CA ILE A 17 -15.86 4.54 -20.05
C ILE A 17 -14.51 4.37 -19.37
N GLY A 18 -14.44 3.69 -18.22
CA GLY A 18 -13.17 3.37 -17.55
C GLY A 18 -12.29 2.43 -18.37
N ILE A 19 -12.86 1.36 -18.94
CA ILE A 19 -12.14 0.42 -19.81
C ILE A 19 -11.74 1.08 -21.13
N ILE A 20 -12.55 1.96 -21.72
CA ILE A 20 -12.17 2.69 -22.95
C ILE A 20 -11.03 3.67 -22.65
N ILE A 21 -11.02 4.37 -21.52
CA ILE A 21 -9.91 5.28 -21.16
C ILE A 21 -8.62 4.47 -20.89
N PHE A 22 -8.70 3.37 -20.15
CA PHE A 22 -7.55 2.47 -19.93
C PHE A 22 -7.06 1.84 -21.24
N ILE A 23 -7.94 1.27 -22.08
CA ILE A 23 -7.53 0.65 -23.35
C ILE A 23 -6.98 1.69 -24.34
N THR A 24 -7.52 2.91 -24.38
CA THR A 24 -7.07 3.95 -25.31
C THR A 24 -5.71 4.54 -24.90
N PHE A 25 -5.43 4.70 -23.60
CA PHE A 25 -4.11 5.17 -23.14
C PHE A 25 -3.00 4.12 -23.41
N TYR A 26 -3.30 2.83 -23.20
CA TYR A 26 -2.33 1.73 -23.36
C TYR A 26 -2.08 1.32 -24.82
N ALA A 27 -3.09 1.36 -25.69
CA ALA A 27 -2.87 1.11 -27.13
C ALA A 27 -1.97 2.18 -27.78
N THR A 28 -1.84 3.36 -27.16
CA THR A 28 -1.04 4.47 -27.68
C THR A 28 0.43 4.41 -27.23
N SER A 29 0.76 3.74 -26.11
CA SER A 29 2.15 3.62 -25.64
C SER A 29 3.00 2.66 -26.49
N CYS A 30 2.39 1.62 -27.07
CA CYS A 30 3.07 0.68 -27.97
C CYS A 30 3.16 1.14 -29.43
N LEU A 31 2.46 2.22 -29.81
CA LEU A 31 2.51 2.83 -31.15
C LEU A 31 3.00 4.28 -31.10
N GLN A 32 3.97 4.57 -30.24
CA GLN A 32 4.62 5.88 -30.29
C GLN A 32 5.42 6.01 -31.58
N ASP A 33 5.07 7.00 -32.40
CA ASP A 33 5.86 7.37 -33.57
C ASP A 33 7.27 7.83 -33.18
N ASN A 34 8.17 7.86 -34.17
CA ASN A 34 9.54 8.29 -33.95
C ASN A 34 9.66 9.73 -33.42
N ALA A 35 8.67 10.59 -33.66
CA ALA A 35 8.69 11.97 -33.15
C ALA A 35 8.45 11.99 -31.63
N SER A 36 7.49 11.20 -31.15
CA SER A 36 7.19 11.01 -29.73
C SER A 36 8.37 10.40 -28.99
N LYS A 37 8.99 9.35 -29.55
CA LYS A 37 10.21 8.75 -28.99
C LYS A 37 11.37 9.74 -28.90
N LYS A 38 11.57 10.58 -29.92
CA LYS A 38 12.61 11.64 -29.91
C LYS A 38 12.32 12.72 -28.87
N LYS A 39 11.05 13.10 -28.70
CA LYS A 39 10.63 14.04 -27.65
C LYS A 39 10.93 13.48 -26.27
N PHE A 40 10.61 12.21 -26.04
CA PHE A 40 10.93 11.54 -24.78
C PHE A 40 12.44 11.40 -24.55
N ALA A 41 13.22 11.04 -25.57
CA ALA A 41 14.68 11.04 -25.49
C ALA A 41 15.25 12.41 -25.10
N ALA A 42 14.70 13.50 -25.65
CA ALA A 42 15.12 14.86 -25.28
C ALA A 42 14.76 15.20 -23.83
N LYS A 43 13.60 14.74 -23.33
CA LYS A 43 13.21 14.86 -21.92
C LYS A 43 14.22 14.17 -21.00
N LEU A 44 14.60 12.92 -21.29
CA LEU A 44 15.60 12.17 -20.51
C LEU A 44 16.94 12.92 -20.45
N TYR A 45 17.39 13.48 -21.57
CA TYR A 45 18.63 14.26 -21.62
C TYR A 45 18.52 15.57 -20.85
N GLN A 46 17.43 16.32 -21.01
CA GLN A 46 17.19 17.58 -20.29
C GLN A 46 17.15 17.37 -18.77
N ALA A 47 16.56 16.27 -18.32
CA ALA A 47 16.51 15.86 -16.92
C ALA A 47 17.83 15.28 -16.39
N LYS A 48 18.86 15.18 -17.24
CA LYS A 48 20.15 14.55 -16.93
C LYS A 48 20.01 13.11 -16.45
N ILE A 49 19.02 12.39 -16.96
CA ILE A 49 18.81 10.95 -16.71
C ILE A 49 19.75 10.12 -17.61
N CYS A 50 20.15 10.69 -18.75
CA CYS A 50 21.17 10.12 -19.64
C CYS A 50 22.25 11.14 -20.01
N THR A 51 23.48 10.66 -20.23
CA THR A 51 24.57 11.48 -20.77
C THR A 51 24.31 11.94 -22.21
N ALA A 52 25.06 12.95 -22.68
CA ALA A 52 25.00 13.41 -24.08
C ALA A 52 25.36 12.30 -25.09
N ASN A 53 26.31 11.43 -24.75
CA ASN A 53 26.67 10.28 -25.58
C ASN A 53 25.51 9.29 -25.69
N ASN A 54 24.88 8.96 -24.55
CA ASN A 54 23.73 8.06 -24.53
C ASN A 54 22.53 8.66 -25.26
N TYR A 55 22.30 9.97 -25.14
CA TYR A 55 21.25 10.68 -25.88
C TYR A 55 21.45 10.61 -27.40
N ASN A 56 22.66 10.85 -27.88
CA ASN A 56 22.96 10.75 -29.32
C ASN A 56 22.76 9.33 -29.84
N LYS A 57 23.24 8.32 -29.11
CA LYS A 57 23.03 6.91 -29.44
C LYS A 57 21.54 6.55 -29.46
N LEU A 58 20.77 7.02 -28.48
CA LEU A 58 19.32 6.82 -28.41
C LEU A 58 18.61 7.42 -29.63
N LYS A 59 19.00 8.63 -30.07
CA LYS A 59 18.44 9.23 -31.28
C LYS A 59 18.71 8.41 -32.54
N GLU A 60 19.92 7.87 -32.68
CA GLU A 60 20.27 6.98 -33.78
C GLU A 60 19.42 5.70 -33.74
N ASP A 61 19.34 5.05 -32.58
CA ASP A 61 18.58 3.81 -32.41
C ASP A 61 17.07 4.02 -32.60
N ILE A 62 16.52 5.20 -32.29
CA ILE A 62 15.15 5.58 -32.66
C ILE A 62 15.01 5.70 -34.19
N ASN A 63 15.95 6.35 -34.89
CA ASN A 63 15.91 6.48 -36.35
C ASN A 63 15.98 5.12 -37.06
N TYR A 64 16.73 4.17 -36.49
CA TYR A 64 16.84 2.81 -36.99
C TYR A 64 15.75 1.85 -36.47
N ALA A 65 14.73 2.37 -35.77
CA ALA A 65 13.63 1.58 -35.21
C ALA A 65 14.09 0.43 -34.30
N ARG A 66 15.14 0.66 -33.50
CA ARG A 66 15.69 -0.31 -32.51
C ARG A 66 15.08 -0.19 -31.12
N ILE A 67 14.32 0.90 -30.87
CA ILE A 67 13.55 1.08 -29.63
C ILE A 67 12.14 0.53 -29.86
N ASN A 68 11.91 -0.70 -29.42
CA ASN A 68 10.66 -1.44 -29.68
C ASN A 68 9.71 -1.38 -28.50
N ASN A 69 10.23 -1.28 -27.28
CA ASN A 69 9.45 -1.20 -26.06
C ASN A 69 9.87 0.03 -25.21
N PRO A 70 8.95 0.66 -24.47
CA PRO A 70 9.25 1.56 -23.35
C PRO A 70 10.50 1.23 -22.52
N ILE A 71 10.67 -0.04 -22.14
CA ILE A 71 11.79 -0.45 -21.29
C ILE A 71 13.16 -0.30 -21.99
N ASP A 72 13.21 -0.29 -23.32
CA ASP A 72 14.46 -0.21 -24.09
C ASP A 72 15.17 1.15 -23.88
N PHE A 73 14.42 2.20 -23.51
CA PHE A 73 14.99 3.50 -23.15
C PHE A 73 15.95 3.41 -21.95
N LEU A 74 15.77 2.43 -21.06
CA LEU A 74 16.65 2.23 -19.89
C LEU A 74 18.07 1.81 -20.26
N ASN A 75 18.32 1.33 -21.48
CA ASN A 75 19.67 1.03 -21.94
C ASN A 75 20.53 2.30 -22.14
N TYR A 76 19.92 3.48 -22.06
CA TYR A 76 20.56 4.77 -22.28
C TYR A 76 20.56 5.63 -21.02
N CYS A 77 19.88 5.22 -19.94
CA CYS A 77 19.87 5.95 -18.68
C CYS A 77 21.06 5.52 -17.81
N ASP A 78 21.62 6.44 -17.02
CA ASP A 78 22.89 6.22 -16.33
C ASP A 78 22.74 5.36 -15.05
N HIS A 79 21.58 5.45 -14.39
CA HIS A 79 21.27 4.74 -13.15
C HIS A 79 20.04 3.85 -13.31
N SER A 80 20.09 2.95 -14.29
CA SER A 80 19.04 1.98 -14.55
C SER A 80 19.58 0.59 -14.84
N LEU A 81 18.69 -0.39 -14.73
CA LEU A 81 18.94 -1.77 -15.14
C LEU A 81 17.65 -2.40 -15.64
N ILE A 82 17.81 -3.44 -16.45
CA ILE A 82 16.72 -4.28 -16.93
C ILE A 82 16.94 -5.67 -16.34
N ILE A 83 15.93 -6.16 -15.63
CA ILE A 83 15.87 -7.51 -15.08
C ILE A 83 15.04 -8.36 -16.02
N THR A 84 15.54 -9.56 -16.32
CA THR A 84 14.79 -10.61 -17.02
C THR A 84 14.81 -11.83 -16.12
N LEU A 85 13.67 -12.18 -15.57
CA LEU A 85 13.51 -13.20 -14.54
C LEU A 85 13.91 -14.59 -15.05
N ASP A 86 13.73 -14.90 -16.34
CA ASP A 86 14.25 -16.13 -16.97
C ASP A 86 15.78 -16.31 -16.84
N ASN A 87 16.54 -15.24 -16.64
CA ASN A 87 17.99 -15.32 -16.41
C ASN A 87 18.36 -15.75 -14.98
N TYR A 88 17.35 -16.03 -14.15
CA TYR A 88 17.48 -16.43 -12.76
C TYR A 88 16.90 -17.84 -12.54
N PRO A 89 17.51 -18.66 -11.67
CA PRO A 89 16.93 -19.94 -11.27
C PRO A 89 15.55 -19.76 -10.62
N ASP A 90 14.72 -20.80 -10.67
CA ASP A 90 13.37 -20.75 -10.09
C ASP A 90 13.37 -20.85 -8.56
N GLN A 91 14.43 -21.39 -7.96
CA GLN A 91 14.53 -21.56 -6.50
C GLN A 91 14.84 -20.21 -5.82
N PRO A 92 13.97 -19.71 -4.91
CA PRO A 92 14.17 -18.44 -4.21
C PRO A 92 15.56 -18.28 -3.58
N GLU A 93 16.10 -19.34 -2.99
CA GLU A 93 17.42 -19.41 -2.38
C GLU A 93 18.54 -19.02 -3.36
N SER A 94 18.34 -19.33 -4.64
CA SER A 94 19.35 -19.17 -5.68
C SER A 94 19.29 -17.82 -6.37
N TYR A 95 18.11 -17.17 -6.41
CA TYR A 95 17.96 -15.91 -7.14
C TYR A 95 17.75 -14.67 -6.29
N LEU A 96 17.11 -14.78 -5.11
CA LEU A 96 16.70 -13.61 -4.34
C LEU A 96 17.89 -12.73 -3.94
N GLU A 97 18.97 -13.31 -3.43
CA GLU A 97 20.16 -12.51 -3.11
C GLU A 97 20.79 -11.92 -4.38
N LYS A 98 20.81 -12.68 -5.49
CA LYS A 98 21.43 -12.24 -6.75
C LYS A 98 20.70 -11.05 -7.36
N ILE A 99 19.37 -11.07 -7.39
CA ILE A 99 18.57 -9.95 -7.91
C ILE A 99 18.75 -8.71 -7.03
N HIS A 100 18.75 -8.85 -5.70
CA HIS A 100 19.01 -7.73 -4.79
C HIS A 100 20.44 -7.17 -4.96
N LYS A 101 21.46 -8.03 -5.11
CA LYS A 101 22.84 -7.59 -5.40
C LYS A 101 22.91 -6.81 -6.71
N THR A 102 22.22 -7.30 -7.74
CA THR A 102 22.13 -6.62 -9.05
C THR A 102 21.48 -5.25 -8.90
N THR A 103 20.38 -5.14 -8.15
CA THR A 103 19.73 -3.85 -7.90
C THR A 103 20.60 -2.91 -7.07
N SER A 104 21.30 -3.42 -6.05
CA SER A 104 22.19 -2.61 -5.22
C SER A 104 23.41 -2.04 -5.97
N SER A 105 23.76 -2.56 -7.15
CA SER A 105 24.90 -2.01 -7.91
C SER A 105 24.59 -0.67 -8.58
N LEU A 106 23.33 -0.23 -8.59
CA LEU A 106 22.93 1.09 -9.12
C LEU A 106 23.58 2.26 -8.36
N LEU A 107 23.83 2.08 -7.07
CA LEU A 107 24.38 3.10 -6.19
C LEU A 107 25.14 2.44 -5.04
N ARG A 108 26.38 2.88 -4.78
CA ARG A 108 27.28 2.25 -3.78
C ARG A 108 26.66 2.21 -2.38
N GLU A 109 25.90 3.23 -2.03
CA GLU A 109 25.17 3.38 -0.78
C GLU A 109 24.12 2.26 -0.60
N LEU A 110 23.64 1.63 -1.67
CA LEU A 110 22.71 0.50 -1.57
C LEU A 110 23.39 -0.83 -1.24
N SER A 111 24.72 -0.86 -1.14
CA SER A 111 25.45 -2.06 -0.76
C SER A 111 24.96 -2.62 0.57
N PHE A 112 24.91 -3.95 0.65
CA PHE A 112 24.41 -4.67 1.80
C PHE A 112 25.20 -5.96 2.07
N THR A 113 25.00 -6.48 3.27
CA THR A 113 25.55 -7.74 3.78
C THR A 113 24.45 -8.53 4.48
N ASP A 114 24.76 -9.73 4.96
CA ASP A 114 23.87 -10.56 5.80
C ASP A 114 22.48 -10.79 5.20
N PHE A 115 22.40 -11.02 3.88
CA PHE A 115 21.13 -11.28 3.20
C PHE A 115 20.49 -12.56 3.72
N LYS A 116 19.21 -12.47 4.07
CA LYS A 116 18.37 -13.57 4.51
C LYS A 116 16.98 -13.38 3.93
N PHE A 117 16.25 -14.47 3.78
CA PHE A 117 14.83 -14.40 3.48
C PHE A 117 14.08 -15.53 4.21
N LYS A 118 12.78 -15.34 4.37
CA LYS A 118 11.83 -16.39 4.78
C LYS A 118 10.58 -16.28 3.93
N ILE A 119 9.98 -17.42 3.62
CA ILE A 119 8.69 -17.50 2.93
C ILE A 119 7.63 -17.83 3.97
N VAL A 120 6.56 -17.05 4.02
CA VAL A 120 5.48 -17.19 5.01
C VAL A 120 4.14 -17.22 4.30
N LEU A 121 3.21 -18.04 4.80
CA LEU A 121 1.82 -18.05 4.33
C LEU A 121 1.16 -16.72 4.69
N ASP A 122 0.49 -16.09 3.74
CA ASP A 122 -0.36 -14.94 4.00
C ASP A 122 -1.76 -15.42 4.39
N SER A 123 -1.99 -15.56 5.69
CA SER A 123 -3.29 -16.03 6.20
C SER A 123 -4.43 -15.03 6.00
N ALA A 124 -4.14 -13.77 5.66
CA ALA A 124 -5.19 -12.77 5.42
C ALA A 124 -5.85 -12.96 4.05
N ILE A 125 -5.08 -13.45 3.07
CA ILE A 125 -5.54 -13.66 1.69
C ILE A 125 -5.75 -15.15 1.40
N SER A 126 -5.08 -16.04 2.12
CA SER A 126 -5.20 -17.49 1.93
C SER A 126 -6.50 -18.04 2.50
N ASP A 127 -7.10 -18.99 1.78
CA ASP A 127 -8.23 -19.78 2.23
C ASP A 127 -8.05 -21.28 1.90
N SER A 128 -9.13 -22.06 1.95
CA SER A 128 -9.10 -23.51 1.68
C SER A 128 -8.83 -23.90 0.22
N SER A 129 -9.02 -22.93 -0.70
CA SER A 129 -8.95 -23.05 -2.15
C SER A 129 -7.73 -22.33 -2.75
N PHE A 130 -7.19 -21.32 -2.07
CA PHE A 130 -6.09 -20.50 -2.54
C PHE A 130 -5.08 -20.25 -1.41
N GLN A 131 -3.79 -20.44 -1.70
CA GLN A 131 -2.70 -20.13 -0.75
C GLN A 131 -1.84 -19.01 -1.32
N ALA A 132 -1.84 -17.88 -0.63
CA ALA A 132 -1.00 -16.73 -0.88
C ALA A 132 0.25 -16.80 0.00
N TYR A 133 1.39 -16.36 -0.52
CA TYR A 133 2.65 -16.36 0.20
C TYR A 133 3.29 -14.99 0.12
N ASN A 134 4.08 -14.68 1.15
CA ASN A 134 4.96 -13.53 1.20
C ASN A 134 6.42 -13.98 1.34
N VAL A 135 7.32 -13.26 0.69
CA VAL A 135 8.76 -13.33 0.93
C VAL A 135 9.13 -12.16 1.83
N ILE A 136 9.68 -12.45 3.00
CA ILE A 136 10.26 -11.44 3.88
C ILE A 136 11.77 -11.46 3.70
N THR A 137 12.31 -10.43 3.05
CA THR A 137 13.75 -10.24 2.90
C THR A 137 14.31 -9.46 4.09
N SER A 138 15.56 -9.74 4.44
CA SER A 138 16.31 -9.08 5.49
C SER A 138 17.74 -8.89 5.03
N LEU A 139 18.26 -7.68 5.15
CA LEU A 139 19.65 -7.36 4.77
C LEU A 139 20.21 -6.29 5.70
N LYS A 140 21.53 -6.22 5.80
CA LYS A 140 22.23 -5.23 6.63
C LYS A 140 22.92 -4.20 5.74
N SER A 141 22.55 -2.93 5.92
CA SER A 141 23.17 -1.78 5.22
C SER A 141 23.38 -0.64 6.23
N HIS A 142 24.48 0.10 6.10
CA HIS A 142 24.81 1.22 7.01
C HIS A 142 24.70 0.88 8.51
N GLY A 143 25.06 -0.36 8.90
CA GLY A 143 24.98 -0.83 10.29
C GLY A 143 23.59 -1.21 10.79
N ARG A 144 22.52 -0.98 10.00
CA ARG A 144 21.13 -1.32 10.34
C ARG A 144 20.64 -2.53 9.56
N ILE A 145 19.74 -3.30 10.18
CA ILE A 145 19.01 -4.38 9.51
C ILE A 145 17.72 -3.80 8.94
N TYR A 146 17.52 -3.96 7.64
CA TYR A 146 16.30 -3.62 6.93
C TYR A 146 15.53 -4.89 6.62
N GLN A 147 14.20 -4.78 6.67
CA GLN A 147 13.31 -5.85 6.24
C GLN A 147 12.27 -5.30 5.29
N HIS A 148 11.78 -6.18 4.42
CA HIS A 148 10.66 -5.88 3.55
C HIS A 148 9.88 -7.15 3.23
N ARG A 149 8.56 -7.03 3.18
CA ARG A 149 7.64 -8.09 2.79
C ARG A 149 7.17 -7.81 1.37
N SER A 150 7.41 -8.76 0.48
CA SER A 150 6.93 -8.73 -0.90
C SER A 150 6.04 -9.95 -1.15
N TYR A 151 5.02 -9.78 -1.98
CA TYR A 151 4.20 -10.89 -2.41
C TYR A 151 5.01 -11.85 -3.30
N ILE A 152 4.64 -13.14 -3.30
CA ILE A 152 5.14 -14.10 -4.28
C ILE A 152 3.95 -14.81 -4.91
N ASN A 153 3.84 -14.69 -6.22
CA ASN A 153 2.75 -15.29 -6.96
C ASN A 153 2.85 -16.82 -6.88
N THR A 154 1.72 -17.53 -6.80
CA THR A 154 1.69 -18.98 -6.93
C THR A 154 1.28 -19.33 -8.35
N THR A 155 2.07 -20.16 -9.04
CA THR A 155 1.86 -20.43 -10.47
C THR A 155 0.83 -21.55 -10.73
N ASP A 156 0.32 -22.19 -9.68
CA ASP A 156 -0.57 -23.34 -9.81
C ASP A 156 -1.89 -23.16 -9.06
N ASN A 157 -2.97 -23.06 -9.83
CA ASN A 157 -4.35 -23.25 -9.40
C ASN A 157 -4.79 -24.72 -9.61
N THR A 158 -3.82 -25.65 -9.73
CA THR A 158 -4.11 -27.04 -10.08
C THR A 158 -4.56 -27.79 -8.83
N ALA A 159 -5.69 -28.50 -8.95
CA ALA A 159 -6.40 -29.19 -7.87
C ALA A 159 -5.58 -30.25 -7.10
N ASN A 160 -4.31 -30.49 -7.50
CA ASN A 160 -3.37 -31.36 -6.79
C ASN A 160 -2.52 -30.54 -5.82
N LYS A 161 -3.00 -30.48 -4.56
CA LYS A 161 -2.38 -29.79 -3.42
C LYS A 161 -0.96 -30.29 -3.03
N GLU A 162 -0.37 -31.22 -3.77
CA GLU A 162 0.85 -31.93 -3.35
C GLU A 162 2.15 -31.20 -3.70
N THR A 163 2.15 -30.23 -4.64
CA THR A 163 3.35 -29.41 -4.92
C THR A 163 2.98 -27.98 -5.30
N ILE A 164 3.05 -27.07 -4.33
CA ILE A 164 2.86 -25.63 -4.61
C ILE A 164 4.11 -25.12 -5.32
N ARG A 165 3.94 -24.67 -6.56
CA ARG A 165 4.99 -23.98 -7.30
C ARG A 165 4.93 -22.49 -6.99
N LEU A 166 5.94 -22.03 -6.25
CA LEU A 166 6.16 -20.61 -6.06
C LEU A 166 6.60 -20.01 -7.40
N GLY A 167 5.95 -18.91 -7.79
CA GLY A 167 6.40 -18.04 -8.85
C GLY A 167 7.64 -17.25 -8.43
N LYS A 168 8.05 -16.31 -9.29
CA LYS A 168 9.15 -15.40 -8.96
C LYS A 168 8.64 -14.19 -8.18
N ILE A 169 9.58 -13.45 -7.61
CA ILE A 169 9.30 -12.30 -6.75
C ILE A 169 8.45 -11.26 -7.48
N ASP A 170 7.53 -10.64 -6.74
CA ASP A 170 6.76 -9.50 -7.22
C ASP A 170 7.68 -8.31 -7.51
N GLU A 171 7.67 -7.88 -8.78
CA GLU A 171 8.48 -6.76 -9.24
C GLU A 171 8.08 -5.41 -8.63
N GLN A 172 6.85 -5.29 -8.13
CA GLN A 172 6.29 -4.03 -7.60
C GLN A 172 6.81 -3.71 -6.19
N GLU A 173 7.19 -4.74 -5.43
CA GLU A 173 7.51 -4.57 -4.02
C GLU A 173 9.01 -4.77 -3.72
N TYR A 174 9.70 -5.71 -4.36
CA TYR A 174 11.01 -6.15 -3.86
C TYR A 174 12.06 -5.05 -3.69
N TYR A 175 12.08 -4.05 -4.57
CA TYR A 175 13.07 -2.97 -4.54
C TYR A 175 12.79 -1.95 -3.43
N LYS A 176 11.59 -1.94 -2.83
CA LYS A 176 11.20 -0.96 -1.81
C LYS A 176 12.06 -1.03 -0.55
N ILE A 177 12.70 -2.18 -0.27
CA ILE A 177 13.71 -2.27 0.79
C ILE A 177 14.86 -1.27 0.59
N PHE A 178 15.25 -1.01 -0.66
CA PHE A 178 16.26 -0.01 -1.00
C PHE A 178 15.72 1.41 -0.85
N ASN A 179 14.44 1.66 -1.17
CA ASN A 179 13.82 2.97 -0.90
C ASN A 179 13.76 3.29 0.59
N LYS A 180 13.60 2.28 1.46
CA LYS A 180 13.74 2.43 2.92
C LYS A 180 15.16 2.85 3.31
N ILE A 181 16.18 2.19 2.75
CA ILE A 181 17.59 2.57 2.97
C ILE A 181 17.83 4.02 2.51
N LEU A 182 17.37 4.37 1.30
CA LEU A 182 17.53 5.70 0.71
C LEU A 182 16.86 6.78 1.56
N SER A 183 15.67 6.50 2.11
CA SER A 183 14.98 7.41 3.03
C SER A 183 15.78 7.62 4.32
N ASP A 184 16.28 6.54 4.93
CA ASP A 184 17.06 6.61 6.17
C ASP A 184 18.35 7.41 6.01
N ILE A 185 19.04 7.30 4.86
CA ILE A 185 20.24 8.09 4.56
C ILE A 185 19.93 9.48 3.97
N GLN A 186 18.66 9.89 3.95
CA GLN A 186 18.20 11.18 3.41
C GLN A 186 18.62 11.40 1.94
N SER A 187 18.68 10.32 1.16
CA SER A 187 19.00 10.40 -0.26
C SER A 187 17.90 11.17 -1.02
N PRO A 188 18.27 12.01 -2.00
CA PRO A 188 17.31 12.65 -2.89
C PRO A 188 16.73 11.67 -3.93
N PHE A 189 17.28 10.46 -4.01
CA PHE A 189 16.90 9.47 -5.01
C PHE A 189 15.86 8.48 -4.50
N ARG A 190 15.06 7.94 -5.43
CA ARG A 190 14.22 6.75 -5.27
C ARG A 190 14.41 5.81 -6.45
N LEU A 191 14.32 4.51 -6.16
CA LEU A 191 14.20 3.48 -7.17
C LEU A 191 12.74 3.38 -7.59
N HIS A 192 12.50 3.32 -8.89
CA HIS A 192 11.18 3.15 -9.48
C HIS A 192 11.17 1.91 -10.39
N LEU A 193 10.05 1.21 -10.40
CA LEU A 193 9.76 0.16 -11.37
C LEU A 193 9.39 0.79 -12.71
N VAL A 194 9.91 0.22 -13.80
CA VAL A 194 9.46 0.48 -15.17
C VAL A 194 8.92 -0.81 -15.75
N LYS A 195 7.63 -0.84 -16.08
CA LYS A 195 7.00 -2.06 -16.61
C LYS A 195 7.41 -2.34 -18.06
N ASN A 196 7.53 -3.62 -18.41
CA ASN A 196 7.64 -4.09 -19.79
C ASN A 196 6.27 -4.51 -20.33
N TYR A 197 6.13 -4.50 -21.65
CA TYR A 197 4.90 -4.91 -22.32
C TYR A 197 5.17 -5.78 -23.56
N ILE A 198 4.31 -6.75 -23.81
CA ILE A 198 4.26 -7.47 -25.08
C ILE A 198 2.90 -7.15 -25.70
N GLY A 199 2.90 -6.26 -26.68
CA GLY A 199 1.66 -5.62 -27.13
C GLY A 199 1.02 -4.84 -25.99
N ASN A 200 -0.26 -5.08 -25.71
CA ASN A 200 -0.99 -4.37 -24.65
C ASN A 200 -0.99 -5.10 -23.30
N VAL A 201 -0.19 -6.16 -23.15
CA VAL A 201 -0.15 -6.99 -21.93
C VAL A 201 1.16 -6.73 -21.20
N ALA A 202 1.08 -6.47 -19.90
CA ALA A 202 2.26 -6.34 -19.05
C ALA A 202 3.04 -7.66 -19.04
N ASP A 203 4.35 -7.58 -19.27
CA ASP A 203 5.24 -8.72 -19.20
C ASP A 203 5.99 -8.70 -17.87
N TYR A 204 5.52 -9.49 -16.92
CA TYR A 204 6.09 -9.59 -15.58
C TYR A 204 7.44 -10.32 -15.55
N ASN A 205 7.82 -11.01 -16.64
CA ASN A 205 9.12 -11.69 -16.71
C ASN A 205 10.28 -10.73 -16.99
N LYS A 206 10.00 -9.52 -17.47
CA LYS A 206 11.02 -8.51 -17.74
C LYS A 206 10.58 -7.17 -17.19
N PHE A 207 11.41 -6.51 -16.40
CA PHE A 207 11.08 -5.19 -15.86
C PHE A 207 12.33 -4.37 -15.64
N GLY A 208 12.15 -3.06 -15.54
CA GLY A 208 13.22 -2.10 -15.35
C GLY A 208 13.22 -1.57 -13.94
N ILE A 209 14.41 -1.24 -13.43
CA ILE A 209 14.57 -0.38 -12.26
C ILE A 209 15.35 0.85 -12.70
N ILE A 210 14.86 2.02 -12.32
CA ILE A 210 15.56 3.29 -12.56
C ILE A 210 15.61 4.10 -11.27
N MET A 211 16.74 4.74 -11.02
CA MET A 211 16.91 5.64 -9.88
C MET A 211 16.73 7.09 -10.33
N LEU A 212 15.83 7.82 -9.68
CA LEU A 212 15.43 9.19 -10.06
C LEU A 212 15.37 10.10 -8.84
N THR A 213 15.66 11.40 -9.01
CA THR A 213 15.23 12.44 -8.06
C THR A 213 13.76 12.76 -8.26
N LYS A 214 13.17 13.53 -7.34
CA LYS A 214 11.77 13.97 -7.47
C LYS A 214 11.55 14.74 -8.77
N GLU A 215 12.43 15.70 -9.08
CA GLU A 215 12.32 16.53 -10.28
C GLU A 215 12.44 15.70 -11.57
N GLN A 216 13.29 14.67 -11.53
CA GLN A 216 13.43 13.74 -12.64
C GLN A 216 12.18 12.87 -12.81
N ALA A 217 11.65 12.32 -11.71
CA ALA A 217 10.44 11.51 -11.70
C ALA A 217 9.21 12.28 -12.20
N ASP A 218 9.00 13.52 -11.69
CA ASP A 218 7.91 14.39 -12.13
C ASP A 218 7.97 14.63 -13.66
N LEU A 219 9.16 14.93 -14.19
CA LEU A 219 9.35 15.21 -15.62
C LEU A 219 9.06 13.99 -16.51
N VAL A 220 9.37 12.77 -16.02
CA VAL A 220 9.09 11.53 -16.75
C VAL A 220 7.69 10.96 -16.48
N HIS A 221 6.95 11.45 -15.48
CA HIS A 221 5.53 11.13 -15.30
C HIS A 221 4.59 11.98 -16.18
N ASP A 222 5.05 13.15 -16.65
CA ASP A 222 4.25 14.06 -17.47
C ASP A 222 3.69 13.42 -18.76
N ASN A 223 2.47 13.84 -19.14
CA ASN A 223 1.78 13.49 -20.39
C ASN A 223 2.75 13.39 -21.59
N GLY A 224 2.83 12.20 -22.18
CA GLY A 224 3.78 11.85 -23.26
C GLY A 224 5.05 11.17 -22.79
N ALA A 225 5.10 10.69 -21.55
CA ALA A 225 6.07 9.69 -21.11
C ALA A 225 5.97 8.41 -21.93
N SER A 226 7.11 7.76 -22.19
CA SER A 226 7.12 6.41 -22.73
C SER A 226 7.13 5.35 -21.62
N PHE A 227 7.51 5.69 -20.38
CA PHE A 227 7.50 4.77 -19.24
C PHE A 227 6.11 4.63 -18.60
N ASP A 228 5.76 3.41 -18.19
CA ASP A 228 4.86 3.20 -17.06
C ASP A 228 5.73 3.02 -15.81
N LEU A 229 5.82 4.08 -15.01
CA LEU A 229 6.73 4.23 -13.87
C LEU A 229 5.94 4.05 -12.57
N SER A 230 6.49 3.34 -11.58
CA SER A 230 5.89 3.31 -10.24
C SER A 230 5.91 4.69 -9.58
N TYR A 231 4.87 4.97 -8.79
CA TYR A 231 4.87 6.12 -7.90
C TYR A 231 5.65 5.80 -6.62
N GLU A 232 6.57 6.69 -6.24
CA GLU A 232 7.38 6.55 -5.04
C GLU A 232 7.36 7.84 -4.22
N SER A 233 7.32 7.69 -2.89
CA SER A 233 7.38 8.83 -1.99
C SER A 233 8.82 9.34 -1.83
N PHE A 234 9.01 10.62 -2.11
CA PHE A 234 10.25 11.35 -1.82
C PHE A 234 10.24 11.99 -0.42
N LYS A 235 9.20 11.73 0.38
CA LYS A 235 9.14 12.21 1.76
C LYS A 235 10.15 11.42 2.61
N ASN A 236 11.29 12.04 2.90
CA ASN A 236 12.29 11.54 3.86
C ASN A 236 11.86 11.77 5.33
N SER A 237 10.58 12.06 5.57
CA SER A 237 10.08 12.47 6.88
C SER A 237 9.93 11.30 7.84
N LEU A 238 9.74 10.07 7.35
CA LEU A 238 9.51 8.87 8.15
C LEU A 238 10.65 7.85 7.99
N THR A 239 11.77 8.12 8.67
CA THR A 239 12.91 7.19 8.76
C THR A 239 12.66 6.11 9.80
N SER A 240 13.42 5.03 9.74
CA SER A 240 13.33 3.95 10.72
C SER A 240 13.61 4.43 12.15
N GLU A 241 14.53 5.39 12.34
CA GLU A 241 14.81 5.99 13.66
C GLU A 241 13.61 6.79 14.20
N LYS A 242 12.91 7.53 13.33
CA LYS A 242 11.70 8.26 13.71
C LYS A 242 10.56 7.31 14.04
N ILE A 243 10.42 6.21 13.30
CA ILE A 243 9.46 5.14 13.63
C ILE A 243 9.79 4.54 15.01
N ASP A 244 11.05 4.19 15.26
CA ASP A 244 11.48 3.63 16.56
C ASP A 244 11.17 4.61 17.71
N SER A 245 11.44 5.90 17.48
CA SER A 245 11.17 6.98 18.44
C SER A 245 9.67 7.18 18.68
N ALA A 246 8.85 7.17 17.63
CA ALA A 246 7.40 7.29 17.74
C ALA A 246 6.82 6.12 18.54
N ILE A 247 7.29 4.89 18.30
CA ILE A 247 6.86 3.71 19.06
C ILE A 247 7.24 3.84 20.54
N ALA A 248 8.44 4.33 20.85
CA ALA A 248 8.84 4.60 22.23
C ALA A 248 7.93 5.65 22.90
N GLU A 249 7.55 6.71 22.18
CA GLU A 249 6.61 7.71 22.66
C GLU A 249 5.20 7.14 22.88
N TYR A 250 4.70 6.26 22.01
CA TYR A 250 3.43 5.55 22.22
C TYR A 250 3.44 4.69 23.49
N GLN A 251 4.56 4.02 23.78
CA GLN A 251 4.71 3.26 25.03
C GLN A 251 4.69 4.19 26.25
N LYS A 252 5.44 5.30 26.19
CA LYS A 252 5.56 6.29 27.27
C LYS A 252 4.23 6.96 27.64
N ILE A 253 3.36 7.22 26.68
CA ILE A 253 2.02 7.78 26.96
C ILE A 253 0.97 6.71 27.33
N GLY A 254 1.40 5.46 27.49
CA GLY A 254 0.53 4.34 27.85
C GLY A 254 -0.42 3.90 26.74
N LEU A 255 -0.21 4.32 25.49
CA LEU A 255 -1.07 3.92 24.37
C LEU A 255 -0.97 2.41 24.11
N LEU A 256 0.21 1.83 24.34
CA LEU A 256 0.48 0.39 24.14
C LEU A 256 0.34 -0.43 25.44
N SER A 257 -0.21 0.14 26.50
CA SER A 257 -0.21 -0.47 27.85
C SER A 257 -1.06 -1.74 27.97
N HIS A 258 -2.04 -1.95 27.07
CA HIS A 258 -2.85 -3.17 27.02
C HIS A 258 -2.17 -4.32 26.28
N LEU A 259 -1.02 -4.07 25.65
CA LEU A 259 -0.30 -5.06 24.86
C LEU A 259 0.76 -5.76 25.69
N THR A 260 0.93 -7.05 25.43
CA THR A 260 2.06 -7.83 25.93
C THR A 260 3.34 -7.48 25.16
N ASP A 261 4.50 -7.73 25.78
CA ASP A 261 5.80 -7.55 25.12
C ASP A 261 5.91 -8.33 23.81
N LYS A 262 5.31 -9.54 23.75
CA LYS A 262 5.26 -10.36 22.54
C LYS A 262 4.46 -9.68 21.43
N GLN A 263 3.30 -9.08 21.74
CA GLN A 263 2.50 -8.35 20.76
C GLN A 263 3.24 -7.10 20.27
N ILE A 264 3.90 -6.36 21.16
CA ILE A 264 4.71 -5.19 20.79
C ILE A 264 5.88 -5.61 19.88
N ALA A 265 6.58 -6.70 20.20
CA ALA A 265 7.67 -7.22 19.39
C ALA A 265 7.17 -7.66 17.99
N GLN A 266 6.04 -8.36 17.92
CA GLN A 266 5.44 -8.76 16.64
C GLN A 266 5.00 -7.56 15.80
N ALA A 267 4.40 -6.55 16.43
CA ALA A 267 4.01 -5.31 15.77
C ALA A 267 5.24 -4.58 15.21
N LYS A 268 6.32 -4.45 16.00
CA LYS A 268 7.59 -3.87 15.53
C LYS A 268 8.18 -4.64 14.34
N GLU A 269 8.10 -5.98 14.34
CA GLU A 269 8.51 -6.78 13.20
C GLU A 269 7.63 -6.50 11.96
N ASN A 270 6.31 -6.38 12.12
CA ASN A 270 5.41 -6.03 11.02
C ASN A 270 5.70 -4.63 10.45
N VAL A 271 5.89 -3.63 11.32
CA VAL A 271 6.29 -2.27 10.94
C VAL A 271 7.59 -2.29 10.15
N ALA A 272 8.57 -3.07 10.60
CA ALA A 272 9.86 -3.21 9.93
C ALA A 272 9.75 -3.88 8.57
N GLN A 273 8.70 -4.66 8.29
CA GLN A 273 8.48 -5.39 7.04
C GLN A 273 7.65 -4.63 6.01
N GLN A 274 6.76 -3.72 6.42
CA GLN A 274 5.93 -2.96 5.48
C GLN A 274 6.60 -1.66 5.03
N GLU A 275 6.02 -1.04 4.00
CA GLU A 275 6.24 0.37 3.70
C GLU A 275 5.42 1.22 4.68
N ASN A 276 6.02 2.28 5.23
CA ASN A 276 5.32 3.21 6.10
C ASN A 276 5.49 4.60 5.49
N GLN A 277 4.38 5.21 5.11
CA GLN A 277 4.28 6.55 4.55
C GLN A 277 3.83 7.55 5.63
N ILE A 278 3.03 7.09 6.60
CA ILE A 278 2.57 7.89 7.75
C ILE A 278 2.61 7.07 9.05
N LEU A 279 2.62 7.76 10.19
CA LEU A 279 2.65 7.12 11.51
C LEU A 279 1.35 6.37 11.86
N ASN A 280 0.23 6.67 11.20
CA ASN A 280 -1.01 5.88 11.36
C ASN A 280 -0.78 4.42 10.95
N GLN A 281 -0.07 4.18 9.85
CA GLN A 281 0.27 2.83 9.36
C GLN A 281 1.18 2.07 10.33
N VAL A 282 2.04 2.77 11.08
CA VAL A 282 2.84 2.17 12.14
C VAL A 282 1.94 1.64 13.26
N LEU A 283 0.95 2.42 13.69
CA LEU A 283 0.00 1.98 14.73
C LEU A 283 -0.94 0.86 14.27
N HIS A 284 -1.23 0.75 12.97
CA HIS A 284 -2.02 -0.35 12.41
C HIS A 284 -1.41 -1.74 12.67
N CYS A 285 -0.09 -1.83 12.82
CA CYS A 285 0.56 -3.10 13.15
C CYS A 285 0.32 -3.56 14.60
N PHE A 286 -0.19 -2.69 15.47
CA PHE A 286 -0.44 -3.00 16.88
C PHE A 286 -1.90 -3.38 17.09
N PRO A 287 -2.19 -4.54 17.69
CA PRO A 287 -3.55 -5.04 17.76
C PRO A 287 -4.44 -4.18 18.66
N ASN A 288 -5.70 -4.02 18.25
CA ASN A 288 -6.74 -3.32 18.99
C ASN A 288 -6.39 -1.85 19.32
N LEU A 289 -5.68 -1.18 18.41
CA LEU A 289 -5.41 0.26 18.52
C LEU A 289 -6.22 1.07 17.52
N ILE A 290 -6.13 0.73 16.24
CA ILE A 290 -6.84 1.39 15.17
C ILE A 290 -7.78 0.37 14.53
N TYR A 291 -9.02 0.79 14.32
CA TYR A 291 -9.95 0.09 13.45
C TYR A 291 -10.11 0.89 12.17
N THR A 292 -9.84 0.27 11.03
CA THR A 292 -10.10 0.86 9.72
C THR A 292 -11.03 -0.06 8.94
N PHE A 293 -11.93 0.56 8.20
CA PHE A 293 -12.86 -0.12 7.32
C PHE A 293 -13.11 0.74 6.08
N ASP A 294 -13.43 0.06 4.99
CA ASP A 294 -13.93 0.68 3.77
C ASP A 294 -15.36 1.17 4.01
N THR A 295 -15.64 2.38 3.54
CA THR A 295 -16.98 2.97 3.63
C THR A 295 -17.99 2.31 2.71
N GLU A 296 -17.54 1.52 1.72
CA GLU A 296 -18.38 0.71 0.85
C GLU A 296 -18.80 -0.63 1.53
N LEU A 297 -20.06 -0.72 1.95
CA LEU A 297 -20.66 -1.78 2.76
C LEU A 297 -21.08 -3.05 1.97
N ASN A 298 -20.70 -3.18 0.70
CA ASN A 298 -21.25 -4.19 -0.21
C ASN A 298 -21.03 -5.64 0.24
N ASN A 299 -19.98 -5.90 1.02
CA ASN A 299 -19.58 -7.22 1.50
C ASN A 299 -20.19 -7.61 2.87
N LEU A 300 -20.79 -6.68 3.62
CA LEU A 300 -21.26 -6.93 4.99
C LEU A 300 -22.77 -7.17 5.06
N LYS A 301 -23.17 -8.06 5.97
CA LYS A 301 -24.58 -8.34 6.27
C LYS A 301 -25.15 -7.35 7.28
N ASN A 302 -24.39 -7.06 8.34
CA ASN A 302 -24.76 -6.12 9.42
C ASN A 302 -23.58 -5.15 9.66
N PRO A 303 -23.32 -4.22 8.71
CA PRO A 303 -22.13 -3.39 8.73
C PRO A 303 -22.01 -2.52 9.99
N ASN A 304 -23.11 -2.00 10.52
CA ASN A 304 -23.07 -1.09 11.67
C ASN A 304 -22.83 -1.87 12.97
N GLU A 305 -23.38 -3.08 13.10
CA GLU A 305 -23.11 -3.97 14.22
C GLU A 305 -21.62 -4.33 14.30
N GLU A 306 -21.01 -4.68 13.16
CA GLU A 306 -19.59 -5.01 13.10
C GLU A 306 -18.72 -3.81 13.52
N ILE A 307 -19.02 -2.61 13.02
CA ILE A 307 -18.31 -1.39 13.43
C ILE A 307 -18.46 -1.15 14.94
N LEU A 308 -19.64 -1.33 15.53
CA LEU A 308 -19.81 -1.17 16.99
C LEU A 308 -18.95 -2.15 17.79
N ILE A 309 -18.85 -3.41 17.33
CA ILE A 309 -18.04 -4.46 17.97
C ILE A 309 -16.54 -4.10 17.89
N GLU A 310 -16.09 -3.60 16.74
CA GLU A 310 -14.68 -3.22 16.53
C GLU A 310 -14.32 -1.94 17.29
N LEU A 311 -15.21 -0.95 17.33
CA LEU A 311 -15.04 0.25 18.18
C LEU A 311 -14.99 -0.11 19.66
N ALA A 312 -15.82 -1.07 20.11
CA ALA A 312 -15.74 -1.59 21.47
C ALA A 312 -14.37 -2.22 21.76
N ARG A 313 -13.84 -2.98 20.81
CA ARG A 313 -12.51 -3.63 20.92
C ARG A 313 -11.39 -2.61 21.07
N ILE A 314 -11.33 -1.59 20.20
CA ILE A 314 -10.26 -0.58 20.26
C ILE A 314 -10.40 0.39 21.45
N SER A 315 -11.60 0.50 22.03
CA SER A 315 -11.85 1.28 23.25
C SER A 315 -11.25 0.65 24.51
N ARG A 316 -10.82 -0.62 24.43
CA ARG A 316 -10.25 -1.38 25.55
C ARG A 316 -11.18 -1.44 26.76
N GLY A 317 -12.48 -1.61 26.50
CA GLY A 317 -13.52 -1.74 27.52
C GLY A 317 -14.11 -0.42 28.02
N ALA A 318 -13.72 0.72 27.46
CA ALA A 318 -14.38 2.00 27.77
C ALA A 318 -15.77 2.10 27.12
N PHE A 319 -15.90 1.60 25.89
CA PHE A 319 -17.14 1.55 25.11
C PHE A 319 -17.58 0.08 25.01
N ILE A 320 -18.68 -0.27 25.70
CA ILE A 320 -19.22 -1.64 25.73
C ILE A 320 -20.70 -1.58 25.33
N PRO A 321 -21.01 -1.55 24.02
CA PRO A 321 -22.38 -1.60 23.55
C PRO A 321 -22.99 -2.98 23.84
N SER A 322 -24.26 -3.01 24.23
CA SER A 322 -25.08 -4.21 24.36
C SER A 322 -26.36 -4.09 23.53
N ASP A 323 -27.12 -5.18 23.41
CA ASP A 323 -28.44 -5.19 22.79
C ASP A 323 -28.46 -4.55 21.38
N ILE A 324 -27.42 -4.84 20.59
CA ILE A 324 -27.24 -4.24 19.26
C ILE A 324 -28.33 -4.78 18.34
N VAL A 325 -29.02 -3.87 17.66
CA VAL A 325 -29.98 -4.17 16.61
C VAL A 325 -29.60 -3.36 15.38
N ASP A 326 -29.13 -4.06 14.36
CA ASP A 326 -28.90 -3.51 13.02
C ASP A 326 -29.95 -4.09 12.07
N THR A 327 -30.84 -3.25 11.56
CA THR A 327 -31.85 -3.65 10.56
C THR A 327 -31.44 -3.24 9.15
N PHE A 328 -30.15 -3.05 8.90
CA PHE A 328 -29.64 -2.79 7.56
C PHE A 328 -30.06 -3.91 6.60
N ASP A 329 -30.71 -3.52 5.52
CA ASP A 329 -31.09 -4.41 4.42
C ASP A 329 -30.67 -3.75 3.11
N LYS A 330 -30.32 -4.57 2.12
CA LYS A 330 -29.71 -4.13 0.87
C LYS A 330 -30.61 -3.44 -0.17
N PRO A 331 -31.95 -3.24 -0.02
CA PRO A 331 -32.65 -2.40 -0.97
C PRO A 331 -32.20 -0.94 -0.79
N ILE A 332 -31.56 -0.40 -1.83
CA ILE A 332 -31.17 0.99 -1.97
C ILE A 332 -32.39 1.90 -1.69
N ASN A 333 -32.18 2.99 -0.95
CA ASN A 333 -33.21 3.95 -0.51
C ASN A 333 -34.18 3.44 0.57
N THR A 334 -33.81 2.41 1.32
CA THR A 334 -34.55 2.05 2.54
C THR A 334 -33.95 2.73 3.76
N LYS A 335 -34.82 3.03 4.73
CA LYS A 335 -34.38 3.40 6.07
C LYS A 335 -34.06 2.13 6.84
N ALA A 336 -32.87 2.06 7.40
CA ALA A 336 -32.52 1.06 8.39
C ALA A 336 -32.50 1.70 9.78
N ARG A 337 -32.70 0.89 10.81
CA ARG A 337 -32.58 1.30 12.20
C ARG A 337 -31.35 0.64 12.79
N ILE A 338 -30.53 1.45 13.45
CA ILE A 338 -29.45 0.97 14.32
C ILE A 338 -29.76 1.41 15.74
N SER A 339 -29.65 0.47 16.68
CA SER A 339 -29.76 0.77 18.11
C SER A 339 -28.82 -0.10 18.94
N PHE A 340 -28.41 0.42 20.09
CA PHE A 340 -27.60 -0.29 21.08
C PHE A 340 -27.78 0.35 22.45
N SER A 341 -27.43 -0.37 23.50
CA SER A 341 -27.47 0.11 24.88
C SER A 341 -26.07 0.37 25.42
N ILE A 342 -25.91 1.42 26.23
CA ILE A 342 -24.72 1.65 27.07
C ILE A 342 -25.19 1.96 28.48
N ASN A 343 -24.66 1.23 29.47
CA ASN A 343 -25.02 1.41 30.88
C ASN A 343 -26.55 1.40 31.13
N GLY A 344 -27.29 0.57 30.36
CA GLY A 344 -28.74 0.45 30.45
C GLY A 344 -29.54 1.55 29.73
N LYS A 345 -28.88 2.54 29.12
CA LYS A 345 -29.54 3.57 28.29
C LYS A 345 -29.51 3.17 26.81
N LEU A 346 -30.68 3.19 26.18
CA LEU A 346 -30.86 2.88 24.76
C LEU A 346 -30.53 4.10 23.88
N TYR A 347 -29.71 3.86 22.87
CA TYR A 347 -29.37 4.78 21.78
C TYR A 347 -29.95 4.23 20.48
N THR A 348 -30.66 5.05 19.70
CA THR A 348 -31.28 4.62 18.45
C THR A 348 -31.24 5.75 17.44
N THR A 349 -31.02 5.41 16.16
CA THR A 349 -31.23 6.33 15.04
C THR A 349 -31.74 5.58 13.82
N GLU A 350 -32.41 6.30 12.94
CA GLU A 350 -32.62 5.85 11.56
C GLU A 350 -31.39 6.27 10.73
N ILE A 351 -30.97 5.40 9.81
CA ILE A 351 -29.92 5.63 8.82
C ILE A 351 -30.48 5.38 7.42
N ASN A 352 -29.97 6.10 6.43
CA ASN A 352 -30.32 5.87 5.03
C ASN A 352 -29.33 4.90 4.41
N ALA A 353 -29.83 3.83 3.78
CA ALA A 353 -29.04 3.03 2.87
C ALA A 353 -28.91 3.77 1.52
N ASN A 354 -28.00 4.75 1.47
CA ASN A 354 -27.64 5.44 0.24
C ASN A 354 -26.55 4.62 -0.48
N ASP A 355 -27.01 3.71 -1.34
CA ASP A 355 -26.17 2.71 -1.99
C ASP A 355 -25.43 1.85 -0.95
N ASP A 356 -24.10 1.85 -1.00
CA ASP A 356 -23.19 1.11 -0.15
C ASP A 356 -22.49 1.99 0.88
N TRP A 357 -22.87 3.25 1.09
CA TRP A 357 -22.17 4.14 2.01
C TRP A 357 -22.73 4.13 3.43
N ILE A 358 -21.86 4.27 4.43
CA ILE A 358 -22.28 4.46 5.84
C ILE A 358 -22.90 5.85 6.04
N ASP A 359 -24.08 5.90 6.65
CA ASP A 359 -24.74 7.17 6.98
C ASP A 359 -24.03 7.87 8.16
N PRO A 360 -23.63 9.16 8.02
CA PRO A 360 -23.03 9.94 9.11
C PRO A 360 -23.86 10.04 10.40
N ALA A 361 -25.17 9.82 10.33
CA ALA A 361 -26.04 9.76 11.51
C ALA A 361 -25.62 8.64 12.49
N PHE A 362 -25.02 7.56 11.99
CA PHE A 362 -24.51 6.47 12.82
C PHE A 362 -23.37 6.93 13.74
N PHE A 363 -22.37 7.64 13.21
CA PHE A 363 -21.26 8.17 14.02
C PHE A 363 -21.70 9.27 14.97
N LYS A 364 -22.71 10.07 14.61
CA LYS A 364 -23.33 11.04 15.54
C LYS A 364 -23.94 10.33 16.75
N LEU A 365 -24.62 9.20 16.54
CA LEU A 365 -25.20 8.39 17.62
C LEU A 365 -24.11 7.84 18.55
N ILE A 366 -23.01 7.31 17.98
CA ILE A 366 -21.86 6.83 18.76
C ILE A 366 -21.24 7.95 19.59
N ASN A 367 -20.96 9.10 18.98
CA ASN A 367 -20.37 10.25 19.67
C ASN A 367 -21.25 10.77 20.81
N GLN A 368 -22.57 10.78 20.63
CA GLN A 368 -23.50 11.09 21.70
C GLN A 368 -23.38 10.08 22.85
N ALA A 369 -23.42 8.78 22.56
CA ALA A 369 -23.35 7.73 23.57
C ALA A 369 -22.04 7.77 24.37
N VAL A 370 -20.91 8.03 23.69
CA VAL A 370 -19.59 8.18 24.30
C VAL A 370 -19.54 9.41 25.20
N THR A 371 -19.94 10.58 24.69
CA THR A 371 -19.90 11.85 25.45
C THR A 371 -20.73 11.79 26.73
N GLU A 372 -21.87 11.11 26.70
CA GLU A 372 -22.77 11.02 27.84
C GLU A 372 -22.35 9.99 28.89
N ASN A 373 -21.63 8.92 28.52
CA ASN A 373 -21.37 7.78 29.42
C ASN A 373 -19.90 7.50 29.71
N ILE A 374 -18.97 8.02 28.90
CA ILE A 374 -17.57 7.60 28.91
C ILE A 374 -16.70 8.82 29.18
N SER A 375 -16.20 8.93 30.40
CA SER A 375 -15.31 10.03 30.80
C SER A 375 -13.83 9.74 30.57
N SER A 376 -13.47 8.49 30.28
CA SER A 376 -12.09 8.04 30.16
C SER A 376 -11.46 8.40 28.82
N GLY A 377 -12.24 8.63 27.77
CA GLY A 377 -11.72 8.94 26.43
C GLY A 377 -12.81 9.07 25.38
N GLU A 378 -12.39 9.37 24.16
CA GLU A 378 -13.23 9.64 22.99
C GLU A 378 -12.63 8.91 21.77
N PHE A 379 -13.45 8.64 20.75
CA PHE A 379 -12.96 8.17 19.46
C PHE A 379 -12.50 9.36 18.62
N TYR A 380 -11.33 9.22 18.02
CA TYR A 380 -10.76 10.18 17.09
C TYR A 380 -10.65 9.52 15.73
N GLU A 381 -11.08 10.25 14.71
CA GLU A 381 -10.95 9.84 13.32
C GLU A 381 -9.54 10.15 12.83
N LEU A 382 -8.93 9.18 12.16
CA LEU A 382 -7.61 9.24 11.58
C LEU A 382 -7.72 9.42 10.09
N TYR A 383 -6.77 10.14 9.52
CA TYR A 383 -6.63 10.21 8.06
C TYR A 383 -6.40 8.79 7.50
N GLY A 384 -7.31 8.38 6.62
CA GLY A 384 -7.20 7.23 5.74
C GLY A 384 -6.87 7.66 4.31
N ASP A 385 -6.36 6.74 3.51
CA ASP A 385 -6.16 6.97 2.09
C ASP A 385 -7.43 6.59 1.32
N GLY A 386 -7.94 7.48 0.47
CA GLY A 386 -9.12 7.22 -0.34
C GLY A 386 -10.44 7.10 0.45
N GLN A 387 -11.04 5.92 0.41
CA GLN A 387 -12.40 5.62 0.91
C GLN A 387 -12.41 4.99 2.31
N ASP A 388 -11.22 4.74 2.88
CA ASP A 388 -11.07 4.13 4.19
C ASP A 388 -11.21 5.16 5.32
N ILE A 389 -11.90 4.79 6.40
CA ILE A 389 -11.96 5.58 7.63
C ILE A 389 -11.27 4.80 8.75
N GLY A 390 -10.33 5.44 9.44
CA GLY A 390 -9.68 4.90 10.63
C GLY A 390 -10.16 5.55 11.93
N PHE A 391 -10.36 4.76 12.99
CA PHE A 391 -10.67 5.24 14.33
C PHE A 391 -9.66 4.78 15.37
N ILE A 392 -9.36 5.65 16.33
CA ILE A 392 -8.58 5.34 17.53
C ILE A 392 -9.28 5.86 18.78
N PHE A 393 -9.30 5.08 19.86
CA PHE A 393 -9.83 5.53 21.14
C PHE A 393 -8.71 6.07 22.04
N LEU A 394 -8.81 7.35 22.45
CA LEU A 394 -7.77 8.05 23.19
C LEU A 394 -8.34 8.80 24.39
N THR A 395 -7.56 8.89 25.46
CA THR A 395 -7.81 9.90 26.50
C THR A 395 -7.49 11.30 25.95
N LYS A 396 -8.10 12.35 26.51
CA LYS A 396 -7.78 13.75 26.11
C LYS A 396 -6.29 14.08 26.23
N LYS A 397 -5.62 13.53 27.24
CA LYS A 397 -4.17 13.72 27.43
C LYS A 397 -3.36 13.05 26.31
N GLN A 398 -3.73 11.84 25.91
CA GLN A 398 -3.08 11.14 24.81
C GLN A 398 -3.32 11.85 23.48
N ALA A 399 -4.57 12.20 23.16
CA ALA A 399 -4.91 12.93 21.95
C ALA A 399 -4.11 14.23 21.85
N ASN A 400 -4.15 15.08 22.88
CA ASN A 400 -3.38 16.33 22.90
C ASN A 400 -1.88 16.11 22.70
N TYR A 401 -1.31 15.07 23.31
CA TYR A 401 0.11 14.75 23.12
C TYR A 401 0.43 14.34 21.68
N LEU A 402 -0.40 13.48 21.10
CA LEU A 402 -0.24 12.99 19.73
C LEU A 402 -0.38 14.13 18.71
N TYR A 403 -1.38 15.01 18.89
CA TYR A 403 -1.58 16.22 18.09
C TYR A 403 -0.37 17.16 18.15
N LEU A 404 0.08 17.54 19.36
CA LEU A 404 1.16 18.52 19.52
C LEU A 404 2.50 18.02 18.98
N ASN A 405 2.75 16.70 19.05
CA ASN A 405 4.00 16.10 18.60
C ASN A 405 3.92 15.51 17.18
N LYS A 406 2.79 15.71 16.47
CA LYS A 406 2.55 15.17 15.11
C LYS A 406 2.83 13.66 15.01
N LEU A 407 2.43 12.92 16.05
CA LEU A 407 2.69 11.48 16.13
C LEU A 407 1.57 10.64 15.48
N LEU A 408 0.51 11.29 14.99
CA LEU A 408 -0.53 10.74 14.13
C LEU A 408 -1.05 11.84 13.20
N VAL A 409 -1.71 11.43 12.13
CA VAL A 409 -2.45 12.32 11.23
C VAL A 409 -3.94 12.11 11.48
N PHE A 410 -4.57 13.08 12.14
CA PHE A 410 -6.01 13.07 12.37
C PHE A 410 -6.75 13.57 11.13
N SER A 411 -8.01 13.15 10.96
CA SER A 411 -8.79 13.51 9.77
C SER A 411 -9.04 15.02 9.63
N ASP A 412 -8.97 15.79 10.73
CA ASP A 412 -9.07 17.25 10.72
C ASP A 412 -7.76 17.97 10.35
N GLN A 413 -6.65 17.22 10.14
CA GLN A 413 -5.32 17.77 9.89
C GLN A 413 -4.71 17.38 8.53
N TRP A 414 -5.41 16.60 7.70
CA TRP A 414 -4.81 15.96 6.52
C TRP A 414 -4.11 16.95 5.57
N GLN A 415 -4.69 18.13 5.35
CA GLN A 415 -4.13 19.17 4.47
C GLN A 415 -2.74 19.65 4.93
N SER A 416 -2.47 19.61 6.24
CA SER A 416 -1.19 20.05 6.82
C SER A 416 -0.13 18.95 6.91
N ALA A 417 -0.50 17.70 6.64
CA ALA A 417 0.41 16.54 6.63
C ALA A 417 0.98 16.24 5.24
N GLU A 418 0.35 16.79 4.20
CA GLU A 418 0.83 16.66 2.83
C GLU A 418 1.99 17.61 2.50
N GLU A 419 2.07 18.75 3.20
CA GLU A 419 3.16 19.74 3.19
C GLU A 419 4.30 19.37 4.15
#